data_AF-A0A2J6W3C1-F1
#
_entry.id   AF-A0A2J6W3C1-F1
#
_cell.length_a   1.000
_cell.length_b   1.000
_cell.length_c   1.000
_cell.angle_alpha   90.00
_cell.angle_beta   90.00
_cell.angle_gamma   90.00
#
_symmetry.space_group_name_H-M   'P 1'
#
loop_
_entity.id
_entity.type
_entity.pdbx_description
1 polymer ?
#
loop_
_entity_poly.entity_id
_entity_poly.type
_entity_poly.pdbx_seq_one_letter_code
_entity_poly.pdbx_strand_id
1 'polypeptide(L)'
;MEKCDKNILSYINNQTWKINCSNIDYECKYFKDYTLIKGEGCNEVLLLSLMNDNMKLAEENSVWLNNLFNNRIDDFKSNCTNINITKINPANVGNRSVSYEVIDEKTIKYSMKIMKRLEGDNIEDEILKYLTQKRLTNIPKYVCNIKYKNYLYGLLTEYIEGIPAATYYINSSIDFLKYGRFKSIGSLIGKNLAILHKALSECQNKQCNKEVINDDTIEKWLYRILWRSKYLRNNIDSFNKEDRNLLMETIDSIDELLEINKSNIKNFIGKTVMRIHGDLHLYQIIMNENNIYFTDFEGEPYKYPSNKLEKEMIERDLAALTRSINYASIMALQLLNEVNLKDAINLYDSKSLIWERDSANDIINSYLKSLPDSLIENLDDFNISLSFWVFERATYEVLYELIARTGYHYIPMNALIRMKEGKDPYYKI
;
A
#
# COMPACT_ATOMS: atom_id res chain seq x y z
N MET A 1 6.90 -33.43 -0.91
CA MET A 1 5.50 -32.97 -0.93
C MET A 1 4.75 -33.83 -1.93
N GLU A 2 3.44 -33.96 -1.78
CA GLU A 2 2.55 -34.74 -2.66
C GLU A 2 1.45 -33.83 -3.22
N LYS A 3 0.64 -34.31 -4.16
CA LYS A 3 -0.50 -33.54 -4.68
C LYS A 3 -1.53 -33.30 -3.57
N CYS A 4 -2.02 -32.07 -3.48
CA CYS A 4 -3.04 -31.71 -2.50
C CYS A 4 -4.42 -32.34 -2.80
N ASP A 5 -5.14 -32.69 -1.74
CA ASP A 5 -6.52 -33.18 -1.82
C ASP A 5 -7.48 -32.13 -2.40
N LYS A 6 -8.54 -32.61 -3.08
CA LYS A 6 -9.56 -31.75 -3.70
C LYS A 6 -10.23 -30.79 -2.72
N ASN A 7 -10.43 -31.20 -1.47
CA ASN A 7 -11.05 -30.35 -0.45
C ASN A 7 -10.16 -29.15 -0.09
N ILE A 8 -8.84 -29.37 0.03
CA ILE A 8 -7.86 -28.31 0.27
C ILE A 8 -7.86 -27.32 -0.90
N LEU A 9 -7.86 -27.82 -2.13
CA LEU A 9 -7.90 -26.97 -3.32
C LEU A 9 -9.20 -26.15 -3.39
N SER A 10 -10.34 -26.75 -3.04
CA SER A 10 -11.63 -26.06 -2.95
C SER A 10 -11.60 -24.95 -1.90
N TYR A 11 -11.03 -25.22 -0.72
CA TYR A 11 -10.84 -24.21 0.33
C TYR A 11 -10.03 -23.02 -0.19
N ILE A 12 -8.87 -23.27 -0.81
CA ILE A 12 -7.97 -22.23 -1.33
C ILE A 12 -8.68 -21.39 -2.40
N ASN A 13 -9.42 -22.02 -3.30
CA ASN A 13 -10.10 -21.32 -4.40
C ASN A 13 -11.21 -20.34 -3.94
N ASN A 14 -11.65 -20.45 -2.70
CA ASN A 14 -12.62 -19.56 -2.07
C ASN A 14 -11.98 -18.43 -1.24
N GLN A 15 -10.66 -18.35 -1.18
CA GLN A 15 -9.95 -17.33 -0.43
C GLN A 15 -9.63 -16.11 -1.30
N THR A 16 -9.67 -14.93 -0.71
CA THR A 16 -9.31 -13.66 -1.36
C THR A 16 -7.83 -13.64 -1.77
N TRP A 17 -6.97 -14.28 -0.99
CA TRP A 17 -5.55 -14.39 -1.24
C TRP A 17 -5.16 -15.54 -2.18
N LYS A 18 -6.07 -16.20 -2.89
CA LYS A 18 -5.69 -17.27 -3.85
C LYS A 18 -4.87 -16.72 -5.02
N ILE A 19 -4.02 -17.55 -5.64
CA ILE A 19 -3.31 -17.15 -6.87
C ILE A 19 -4.35 -17.10 -7.99
N ASN A 20 -4.48 -15.96 -8.67
CA ASN A 20 -5.37 -15.78 -9.81
C ASN A 20 -4.61 -16.12 -11.11
N CYS A 21 -4.32 -17.40 -11.30
CA CYS A 21 -3.56 -17.93 -12.44
C CYS A 21 -4.19 -19.23 -12.94
N SER A 22 -4.13 -19.49 -14.25
CA SER A 22 -4.73 -20.71 -14.84
C SER A 22 -3.94 -21.98 -14.52
N ASN A 23 -2.63 -21.87 -14.31
CA ASN A 23 -1.72 -22.99 -14.05
C ASN A 23 -1.00 -22.77 -12.72
N ILE A 24 -1.44 -23.48 -11.68
CA ILE A 24 -0.83 -23.43 -10.34
C ILE A 24 -0.58 -24.86 -9.89
N ASP A 25 0.67 -25.15 -9.55
CA ASP A 25 1.06 -26.43 -8.99
C ASP A 25 0.98 -26.36 -7.46
N TYR A 26 0.10 -27.18 -6.89
CA TYR A 26 -0.12 -27.28 -5.46
C TYR A 26 0.50 -28.54 -4.88
N GLU A 27 1.33 -28.34 -3.87
CA GLU A 27 2.08 -29.35 -3.15
C GLU A 27 1.72 -29.31 -1.65
N CYS A 28 1.37 -30.47 -1.11
CA CYS A 28 0.98 -30.65 0.29
C CYS A 28 2.01 -31.52 1.03
N LYS A 29 2.28 -31.15 2.28
CA LYS A 29 3.05 -31.94 3.24
C LYS A 29 2.18 -32.16 4.47
N TYR A 30 1.77 -33.40 4.68
CA TYR A 30 0.87 -33.79 5.77
C TYR A 30 1.69 -34.06 7.04
N PHE A 31 1.35 -33.37 8.12
CA PHE A 31 1.81 -33.65 9.46
C PHE A 31 0.67 -34.23 10.29
N LYS A 32 0.96 -34.66 11.52
CA LYS A 32 -0.03 -35.27 12.41
C LYS A 32 -1.26 -34.37 12.62
N ASP A 33 -1.03 -33.09 12.94
CA ASP A 33 -2.09 -32.18 13.38
C ASP A 33 -2.44 -31.10 12.34
N TYR A 34 -1.59 -30.88 11.34
CA TYR A 34 -1.78 -29.87 10.31
C TYR A 34 -1.20 -30.31 8.96
N THR A 35 -1.59 -29.62 7.89
CA THR A 35 -1.07 -29.80 6.53
C THR A 35 -0.43 -28.49 6.08
N LEU A 36 0.82 -28.54 5.63
CA LEU A 36 1.50 -27.41 5.00
C LEU A 36 1.24 -27.46 3.49
N ILE A 37 0.77 -26.35 2.92
CA ILE A 37 0.44 -26.23 1.50
C ILE A 37 1.32 -25.17 0.86
N LYS A 38 1.95 -25.52 -0.25
CA LYS A 38 2.68 -24.61 -1.13
C LYS A 38 2.01 -24.62 -2.51
N GLY A 39 1.65 -23.45 -3.02
CA GLY A 39 1.19 -23.26 -4.40
C GLY A 39 2.21 -22.42 -5.16
N GLU A 40 2.54 -22.80 -6.40
CA GLU A 40 3.49 -22.05 -7.24
C GLU A 40 2.92 -21.88 -8.65
N GLY A 41 2.92 -20.64 -9.15
CA GLY A 41 2.39 -20.31 -10.47
C GLY A 41 2.40 -18.81 -10.74
N CYS A 42 2.51 -18.41 -12.01
CA CYS A 42 2.53 -17.00 -12.42
C CYS A 42 3.56 -16.12 -11.67
N ASN A 43 4.76 -16.66 -11.38
CA ASN A 43 5.81 -16.02 -10.57
C ASN A 43 5.38 -15.65 -9.14
N GLU A 44 4.30 -16.26 -8.64
CA GLU A 44 3.85 -16.13 -7.26
C GLU A 44 4.04 -17.45 -6.49
N VAL A 45 4.36 -17.33 -5.21
CA VAL A 45 4.42 -18.46 -4.28
C VAL A 45 3.40 -18.23 -3.17
N LEU A 46 2.42 -19.13 -3.09
CA LEU A 46 1.46 -19.21 -2.00
C LEU A 46 1.99 -20.18 -0.94
N LEU A 47 1.93 -19.79 0.33
CA LEU A 47 2.18 -20.66 1.46
C LEU A 47 1.08 -20.52 2.52
N LEU A 48 0.56 -21.65 3.00
CA LEU A 48 -0.33 -21.68 4.16
C LEU A 48 -0.24 -23.01 4.91
N SER A 49 -0.77 -23.02 6.12
CA SER A 49 -0.97 -24.24 6.92
C SER A 49 -2.44 -24.36 7.31
N LEU A 50 -3.00 -25.57 7.22
CA LEU A 50 -4.38 -25.87 7.65
C LEU A 50 -4.38 -26.93 8.75
N MET A 51 -5.21 -26.75 9.77
CA MET A 51 -5.44 -27.78 10.78
C MET A 51 -6.22 -28.94 10.17
N ASN A 52 -5.80 -30.18 10.46
CA ASN A 52 -6.37 -31.38 9.84
C ASN A 52 -7.80 -31.68 10.32
N ASP A 53 -8.17 -31.24 11.52
CA ASP A 53 -9.45 -31.54 12.17
C ASP A 53 -10.61 -30.68 11.65
N ASN A 54 -10.34 -29.43 11.28
CA ASN A 54 -11.37 -28.42 10.99
C ASN A 54 -11.11 -27.55 9.76
N MET A 55 -9.99 -27.76 9.05
CA MET A 55 -9.56 -26.98 7.88
C MET A 55 -9.47 -25.46 8.11
N LYS A 56 -9.28 -25.02 9.36
CA LYS A 56 -8.93 -23.62 9.67
C LYS A 56 -7.45 -23.37 9.44
N LEU A 57 -7.10 -22.11 9.22
CA LEU A 57 -5.72 -21.66 9.17
C LEU A 57 -5.00 -22.03 10.47
N ALA A 58 -3.83 -22.66 10.37
CA ALA A 58 -3.13 -23.18 11.53
C ALA A 58 -2.67 -22.07 12.49
N GLU A 59 -2.38 -20.87 11.98
CA GLU A 59 -2.09 -19.69 12.79
C GLU A 59 -3.26 -19.18 13.64
N GLU A 60 -4.49 -19.68 13.42
CA GLU A 60 -5.65 -19.42 14.29
C GLU A 60 -5.72 -20.38 15.48
N ASN A 61 -4.82 -21.36 15.55
CA ASN A 61 -4.68 -22.28 16.67
C ASN A 61 -3.51 -21.82 17.57
N SER A 62 -3.81 -21.45 18.82
CA SER A 62 -2.79 -20.94 19.75
C SER A 62 -1.69 -21.95 20.07
N VAL A 63 -2.00 -23.25 20.14
CA VAL A 63 -0.99 -24.30 20.38
C VAL A 63 -0.03 -24.38 19.21
N TRP A 64 -0.54 -24.39 17.98
CA TRP A 64 0.27 -24.40 16.77
C TRP A 64 1.12 -23.12 16.67
N LEU A 65 0.51 -21.95 16.89
CA LEU A 65 1.20 -20.66 16.85
C LEU A 65 2.32 -20.56 17.89
N ASN A 66 2.08 -21.02 19.12
CA ASN A 66 3.12 -21.03 20.15
C ASN A 66 4.24 -22.04 19.82
N ASN A 67 3.93 -23.17 19.19
CA ASN A 67 4.97 -24.07 18.68
C ASN A 67 5.79 -23.42 17.55
N LEU A 68 5.15 -22.64 16.68
CA LEU A 68 5.83 -21.84 15.65
C LEU A 68 6.79 -20.82 16.28
N PHE A 69 6.33 -20.08 17.29
CA PHE A 69 7.15 -19.07 17.99
C PHE A 69 8.35 -19.69 18.69
N ASN A 70 8.17 -20.89 19.26
CA ASN A 70 9.23 -21.63 19.95
C ASN A 70 10.11 -22.47 19.00
N ASN A 71 10.07 -22.24 17.69
CA ASN A 71 10.88 -22.97 16.69
C ASN A 71 10.68 -24.50 16.73
N ARG A 72 9.46 -24.97 17.03
CA ARG A 72 9.09 -26.40 17.07
C ARG A 72 8.41 -26.90 15.79
N ILE A 73 8.40 -26.07 14.75
CA ILE A 73 7.83 -26.37 13.44
C ILE A 73 8.94 -26.24 12.41
N ASP A 74 9.27 -27.35 11.75
CA ASP A 74 10.34 -27.42 10.75
C ASP A 74 10.12 -26.43 9.60
N ASP A 75 11.21 -26.01 8.95
CA ASP A 75 11.24 -25.03 7.84
C ASP A 75 10.90 -23.57 8.22
N PHE A 76 10.37 -23.33 9.42
CA PHE A 76 10.14 -22.00 9.98
C PHE A 76 11.24 -21.62 10.98
N LYS A 77 11.56 -20.32 11.01
CA LYS A 77 12.49 -19.71 11.97
C LYS A 77 11.84 -18.47 12.57
N SER A 78 11.54 -18.52 13.85
CA SER A 78 10.97 -17.41 14.62
C SER A 78 12.02 -16.80 15.54
N ASN A 79 12.02 -15.47 15.64
CA ASN A 79 12.72 -14.74 16.71
C ASN A 79 11.76 -14.19 17.79
N CYS A 80 10.52 -14.66 17.81
CA CYS A 80 9.54 -14.34 18.85
C CYS A 80 9.91 -15.04 20.16
N THR A 81 10.63 -14.34 21.04
CA THR A 81 11.02 -14.87 22.36
C THR A 81 10.11 -14.33 23.46
N ASN A 82 9.78 -15.17 24.45
CA ASN A 82 9.00 -14.80 25.64
C ASN A 82 7.58 -14.30 25.36
N ILE A 83 6.96 -14.79 24.27
CA ILE A 83 5.57 -14.50 23.90
C ILE A 83 4.81 -15.83 23.88
N ASN A 84 3.76 -15.92 24.68
CA ASN A 84 2.87 -17.08 24.74
C ASN A 84 1.43 -16.63 24.48
N ILE A 85 0.94 -16.88 23.27
CA ILE A 85 -0.37 -16.42 22.80
C ILE A 85 -1.49 -17.25 23.42
N THR A 86 -2.48 -16.56 24.01
CA THR A 86 -3.65 -17.17 24.64
C THR A 86 -4.94 -16.92 23.86
N LYS A 87 -5.01 -15.81 23.12
CA LYS A 87 -6.18 -15.45 22.30
C LYS A 87 -5.76 -14.89 20.94
N ILE A 88 -6.50 -15.26 19.91
CA ILE A 88 -6.29 -14.86 18.51
C ILE A 88 -7.64 -14.41 17.97
N ASN A 89 -7.72 -13.17 17.48
CA ASN A 89 -8.90 -12.60 16.86
C ASN A 89 -8.55 -12.22 15.40
N PRO A 90 -9.16 -12.86 14.39
CA PRO A 90 -9.01 -12.42 13.01
C PRO A 90 -9.43 -10.96 12.84
N ALA A 91 -8.59 -10.14 12.23
CA ALA A 91 -8.82 -8.71 12.09
C ALA A 91 -9.12 -8.31 10.64
N ASN A 92 -8.29 -8.74 9.67
CA ASN A 92 -8.49 -8.43 8.26
C ASN A 92 -7.93 -9.53 7.36
N VAL A 93 -8.61 -9.82 6.24
CA VAL A 93 -8.18 -10.79 5.24
C VAL A 93 -7.88 -10.04 3.94
N GLY A 94 -6.60 -9.77 3.69
CA GLY A 94 -6.14 -9.11 2.46
C GLY A 94 -5.91 -10.10 1.32
N ASN A 95 -5.47 -9.57 0.17
CA ASN A 95 -5.14 -10.36 -1.03
C ASN A 95 -3.77 -11.05 -0.94
N ARG A 96 -2.88 -10.59 -0.05
CA ARG A 96 -1.53 -11.13 0.13
C ARG A 96 -1.23 -11.63 1.54
N SER A 97 -1.97 -11.17 2.54
CA SER A 97 -1.74 -11.49 3.94
C SER A 97 -3.05 -11.57 4.71
N VAL A 98 -3.00 -12.21 5.88
CA VAL A 98 -4.08 -12.19 6.88
C VAL A 98 -3.55 -11.55 8.15
N SER A 99 -4.32 -10.62 8.71
CA SER A 99 -3.97 -9.89 9.92
C SER A 99 -4.83 -10.34 11.10
N TYR A 100 -4.21 -10.43 12.26
CA TYR A 100 -4.80 -10.90 13.51
C TYR A 100 -4.45 -9.93 14.64
N GLU A 101 -5.39 -9.70 15.55
CA GLU A 101 -5.07 -9.24 16.90
C GLU A 101 -4.74 -10.49 17.73
N VAL A 102 -3.56 -10.53 18.34
CA VAL A 102 -3.15 -11.63 19.22
C VAL A 102 -2.83 -11.11 20.61
N ILE A 103 -3.19 -11.89 21.64
CA ILE A 103 -3.05 -11.50 23.04
C ILE A 103 -2.26 -12.57 23.77
N ASP A 104 -1.21 -12.16 24.49
CA ASP A 104 -0.39 -13.08 25.27
C ASP A 104 -0.96 -13.34 26.69
N GLU A 105 -0.32 -14.26 27.41
CA GLU A 105 -0.66 -14.60 28.80
C GLU A 105 -0.56 -13.43 29.79
N LYS A 106 0.16 -12.35 29.41
CA LYS A 106 0.31 -11.12 30.17
C LYS A 106 -0.70 -10.06 29.75
N THR A 107 -1.69 -10.43 28.91
CA THR A 107 -2.73 -9.54 28.36
C THR A 107 -2.21 -8.45 27.43
N ILE A 108 -0.98 -8.56 26.93
CA ILE A 108 -0.41 -7.62 25.96
C ILE A 108 -0.99 -7.95 24.58
N LYS A 109 -1.50 -6.92 23.90
CA LYS A 109 -2.02 -7.02 22.52
C LYS A 109 -0.90 -6.78 21.51
N TYR A 110 -0.90 -7.57 20.45
CA TYR A 110 -0.02 -7.43 19.30
C TYR A 110 -0.85 -7.46 18.00
N SER A 111 -0.36 -6.77 16.98
CA SER A 111 -0.83 -6.98 15.61
C SER A 111 0.07 -8.01 14.96
N MET A 112 -0.51 -9.10 14.45
CA MET A 112 0.19 -10.17 13.76
C MET A 112 -0.27 -10.22 12.31
N LYS A 113 0.66 -10.08 11.36
CA LYS A 113 0.41 -10.19 9.92
C LYS A 113 1.09 -11.46 9.40
N ILE A 114 0.31 -12.37 8.81
CA ILE A 114 0.78 -13.63 8.20
C ILE A 114 0.71 -13.51 6.68
N MET A 115 1.85 -13.63 6.02
CA MET A 115 1.99 -13.55 4.57
C MET A 115 1.51 -14.84 3.94
N LYS A 116 0.54 -14.74 3.04
CA LYS A 116 0.05 -15.83 2.19
C LYS A 116 0.79 -15.85 0.86
N ARG A 117 1.24 -14.70 0.38
CA ARG A 117 2.20 -14.60 -0.72
C ARG A 117 3.60 -14.40 -0.19
N LEU A 118 4.48 -15.36 -0.49
CA LEU A 118 5.89 -15.24 -0.16
C LEU A 118 6.58 -14.36 -1.20
N GLU A 119 7.13 -13.25 -0.75
CA GLU A 119 7.76 -12.25 -1.61
C GLU A 119 9.21 -12.05 -1.15
N GLY A 120 10.15 -12.16 -2.09
CA GLY A 120 11.59 -12.03 -1.80
C GLY A 120 12.03 -10.58 -1.57
N ASP A 121 11.16 -9.62 -1.90
CA ASP A 121 11.36 -8.19 -1.80
C ASP A 121 10.52 -7.54 -0.69
N ASN A 122 9.76 -8.33 0.09
CA ASN A 122 9.11 -7.82 1.29
C ASN A 122 10.13 -7.61 2.42
N ILE A 123 10.39 -6.35 2.74
CA ILE A 123 11.34 -5.90 3.78
C ILE A 123 10.66 -5.15 4.93
N GLU A 124 9.34 -5.33 5.11
CA GLU A 124 8.54 -4.63 6.12
C GLU A 124 9.14 -4.82 7.54
N ASP A 125 9.55 -6.04 7.86
CA ASP A 125 10.18 -6.39 9.14
C ASP A 125 11.51 -5.66 9.35
N GLU A 126 12.34 -5.56 8.31
CA GLU A 126 13.64 -4.89 8.36
C GLU A 126 13.49 -3.37 8.55
N ILE A 127 12.54 -2.75 7.85
CA ILE A 127 12.24 -1.31 7.98
C ILE A 127 11.69 -1.00 9.37
N LEU A 128 10.69 -1.73 9.84
CA LEU A 128 10.11 -1.50 11.16
C LEU A 128 11.12 -1.73 12.28
N LYS A 129 11.99 -2.74 12.15
CA LYS A 129 13.08 -2.98 13.10
C LYS A 129 14.04 -1.79 13.16
N TYR A 130 14.47 -1.26 12.01
CA TYR A 130 15.31 -0.06 11.95
C TYR A 130 14.65 1.16 12.59
N LEU A 131 13.40 1.45 12.22
CA LEU A 131 12.65 2.61 12.75
C LEU A 131 12.39 2.48 14.25
N THR A 132 12.16 1.25 14.75
CA THR A 132 12.04 0.95 16.17
C THR A 132 13.34 1.23 16.92
N GLN A 133 14.49 0.83 16.36
CA GLN A 133 15.83 1.13 16.91
C GLN A 133 16.14 2.63 16.92
N LYS A 134 15.68 3.37 15.90
CA LYS A 134 15.72 4.84 15.85
C LYS A 134 14.75 5.53 16.83
N ARG A 135 13.97 4.75 17.59
CA ARG A 135 12.99 5.21 18.59
C ARG A 135 11.88 6.08 18.00
N LEU A 136 11.54 5.91 16.72
CA LEU A 136 10.48 6.68 16.08
C LEU A 136 9.11 6.34 16.69
N THR A 137 8.36 7.33 17.19
CA THR A 137 7.13 7.12 17.98
C THR A 137 5.86 6.92 17.17
N ASN A 138 5.91 7.16 15.85
CA ASN A 138 4.74 7.25 14.98
C ASN A 138 4.62 6.04 14.03
N ILE A 139 5.05 4.88 14.53
CA ILE A 139 4.97 3.58 13.85
C ILE A 139 4.64 2.49 14.87
N PRO A 140 3.98 1.38 14.48
CA PRO A 140 3.89 0.19 15.29
C PRO A 140 5.30 -0.35 15.58
N LYS A 141 5.66 -0.51 16.86
CA LYS A 141 7.00 -1.03 17.20
C LYS A 141 7.15 -2.47 16.73
N TYR A 142 8.28 -2.76 16.09
CA TYR A 142 8.68 -4.12 15.76
C TYR A 142 8.81 -4.96 17.03
N VAL A 143 8.19 -6.13 17.06
CA VAL A 143 8.30 -7.09 18.16
C VAL A 143 9.15 -8.29 17.71
N CYS A 144 8.69 -9.02 16.70
CA CYS A 144 9.40 -10.17 16.17
C CYS A 144 8.92 -10.52 14.75
N ASN A 145 9.65 -11.40 14.08
CA ASN A 145 9.30 -11.96 12.79
C ASN A 145 9.43 -13.50 12.80
N ILE A 146 8.83 -14.08 11.77
CA ILE A 146 8.87 -15.50 11.47
C ILE A 146 9.23 -15.62 10.00
N LYS A 147 10.28 -16.37 9.70
CA LYS A 147 10.70 -16.64 8.33
C LYS A 147 10.38 -18.08 7.94
N TYR A 148 9.84 -18.27 6.75
CA TYR A 148 9.82 -19.57 6.09
C TYR A 148 11.01 -19.61 5.13
N LYS A 149 12.02 -20.42 5.45
CA LYS A 149 13.35 -20.34 4.81
C LYS A 149 13.90 -18.91 4.88
N ASN A 150 13.93 -18.19 3.75
CA ASN A 150 14.41 -16.81 3.66
C ASN A 150 13.28 -15.77 3.50
N TYR A 151 12.04 -16.21 3.30
CA TYR A 151 10.89 -15.32 3.08
C TYR A 151 10.30 -14.89 4.42
N LEU A 152 9.87 -13.62 4.51
CA LEU A 152 9.04 -13.17 5.61
C LEU A 152 7.69 -13.92 5.56
N TYR A 153 7.41 -14.72 6.59
CA TYR A 153 6.16 -15.46 6.73
C TYR A 153 5.20 -14.77 7.70
N GLY A 154 5.73 -14.30 8.84
CA GLY A 154 4.94 -13.65 9.87
C GLY A 154 5.66 -12.45 10.46
N LEU A 155 4.93 -11.42 10.80
CA LEU A 155 5.42 -10.21 11.44
C LEU A 155 4.51 -9.87 12.62
N LEU A 156 5.10 -9.70 13.80
CA LEU A 156 4.41 -9.17 14.98
C LEU A 156 4.92 -7.76 15.28
N THR A 157 3.96 -6.86 15.50
CA THR A 157 4.21 -5.49 15.95
C THR A 157 3.37 -5.17 17.18
N GLU A 158 3.68 -4.05 17.81
CA GLU A 158 2.76 -3.38 18.74
C GLU A 158 1.38 -3.23 18.09
N TYR A 159 0.33 -3.48 18.87
CA TYR A 159 -1.04 -3.21 18.45
C TYR A 159 -1.36 -1.73 18.68
N ILE A 160 -1.75 -1.03 17.63
CA ILE A 160 -2.14 0.38 17.71
C ILE A 160 -3.67 0.47 17.75
N GLU A 161 -4.21 0.92 18.88
CA GLU A 161 -5.62 1.28 18.99
C GLU A 161 -5.90 2.60 18.29
N GLY A 162 -6.87 2.61 17.37
CA GLY A 162 -7.26 3.81 16.66
C GLY A 162 -8.18 3.55 15.47
N ILE A 163 -8.47 4.62 14.73
CA ILE A 163 -9.26 4.57 13.50
C ILE A 163 -8.42 5.02 12.31
N PRO A 164 -8.63 4.49 11.10
CA PRO A 164 -7.94 4.98 9.92
C PRO A 164 -8.26 6.45 9.63
N ALA A 165 -7.27 7.23 9.21
CA ALA A 165 -7.45 8.63 8.83
C ALA A 165 -8.41 8.81 7.67
N ALA A 166 -8.57 7.78 6.82
CA ALA A 166 -9.56 7.78 5.75
C ALA A 166 -10.98 8.08 6.28
N THR A 167 -11.36 7.49 7.42
CA THR A 167 -12.65 7.74 8.07
C THR A 167 -12.81 9.21 8.45
N TYR A 168 -11.75 9.83 8.98
CA TYR A 168 -11.76 11.25 9.33
C TYR A 168 -11.93 12.14 8.09
N TYR A 169 -11.15 11.89 7.03
CA TYR A 169 -11.17 12.73 5.83
C TYR A 169 -12.45 12.58 5.03
N ILE A 170 -13.03 11.38 4.94
CA ILE A 170 -14.35 11.19 4.33
C ILE A 170 -15.39 12.04 5.08
N ASN A 171 -15.44 11.95 6.41
CA ASN A 171 -16.37 12.76 7.23
C ASN A 171 -16.10 14.26 7.13
N SER A 172 -14.84 14.69 7.06
CA SER A 172 -14.48 16.10 6.83
C SER A 172 -14.98 16.60 5.48
N SER A 173 -14.83 15.80 4.42
CA SER A 173 -15.34 16.15 3.09
C SER A 173 -16.87 16.25 3.10
N ILE A 174 -17.56 15.32 3.76
CA ILE A 174 -19.01 15.37 3.97
C ILE A 174 -19.43 16.68 4.65
N ASP A 175 -18.76 17.05 5.75
CA ASP A 175 -19.00 18.28 6.50
C ASP A 175 -18.77 19.53 5.65
N PHE A 176 -17.72 19.54 4.83
CA PHE A 176 -17.40 20.65 3.94
C PHE A 176 -18.40 20.78 2.80
N LEU A 177 -18.74 19.69 2.12
CA LEU A 177 -19.67 19.71 0.99
C LEU A 177 -21.08 20.13 1.41
N LYS A 178 -21.52 19.73 2.60
CA LYS A 178 -22.84 20.12 3.16
C LYS A 178 -22.86 21.53 3.74
N TYR A 179 -21.82 21.93 4.48
CA TYR A 179 -21.88 23.10 5.37
C TYR A 179 -20.75 24.10 5.16
N GLY A 180 -19.80 23.85 4.26
CA GLY A 180 -18.60 24.68 4.05
C GLY A 180 -17.61 24.64 5.21
N ARG A 181 -17.73 23.68 6.14
CA ARG A 181 -16.87 23.59 7.33
C ARG A 181 -15.63 22.75 7.03
N PHE A 182 -14.48 23.40 6.88
CA PHE A 182 -13.21 22.72 6.67
C PHE A 182 -12.62 22.19 7.99
N LYS A 183 -12.25 20.91 8.02
CA LYS A 183 -11.56 20.25 9.13
C LYS A 183 -10.42 19.42 8.58
N SER A 184 -9.23 19.53 9.18
CA SER A 184 -8.07 18.78 8.72
C SER A 184 -7.19 18.40 9.89
N ILE A 185 -6.57 17.23 9.78
CA ILE A 185 -5.44 16.80 10.63
C ILE A 185 -4.13 16.81 9.83
N GLY A 186 -4.13 17.49 8.68
CA GLY A 186 -3.02 17.49 7.74
C GLY A 186 -1.74 18.03 8.35
N SER A 187 -1.84 19.03 9.22
CA SER A 187 -0.69 19.51 10.00
C SER A 187 0.02 18.39 10.80
N LEU A 188 -0.73 17.49 11.44
CA LEU A 188 -0.19 16.36 12.19
C LEU A 188 0.40 15.29 11.25
N ILE A 189 -0.25 15.01 10.12
CA ILE A 189 0.24 14.08 9.11
C ILE A 189 1.56 14.56 8.51
N GLY A 190 1.60 15.80 8.00
CA GLY A 190 2.77 16.36 7.33
C GLY A 190 3.98 16.40 8.26
N LYS A 191 3.80 16.85 9.51
CA LYS A 191 4.88 16.87 10.50
C LYS A 191 5.47 15.49 10.76
N ASN A 192 4.64 14.48 11.01
CA ASN A 192 5.13 13.15 11.34
C ASN A 192 5.70 12.43 10.11
N LEU A 193 5.18 12.70 8.91
CA LEU A 193 5.75 12.18 7.67
C LEU A 193 7.16 12.75 7.43
N ALA A 194 7.38 14.04 7.72
CA ALA A 194 8.72 14.64 7.65
C ALA A 194 9.70 13.97 8.63
N ILE A 195 9.25 13.64 9.84
CA ILE A 195 10.06 12.90 10.83
C ILE A 195 10.37 11.48 10.32
N LEU A 196 9.39 10.78 9.75
CA LEU A 196 9.58 9.46 9.15
C LEU A 196 10.61 9.51 8.01
N HIS A 197 10.44 10.42 7.05
CA HIS A 197 11.36 10.59 5.92
C HIS A 197 12.77 10.97 6.37
N LYS A 198 12.90 11.85 7.37
CA LYS A 198 14.20 12.13 7.98
C LYS A 198 14.85 10.86 8.52
N ALA A 199 14.13 10.05 9.30
CA ALA A 199 14.67 8.82 9.88
C ALA A 199 15.09 7.80 8.80
N LEU A 200 14.32 7.66 7.72
CA LEU A 200 14.65 6.78 6.59
C LEU A 200 15.85 7.31 5.80
N SER A 201 15.98 8.63 5.63
CA SER A 201 17.09 9.25 4.90
C SER A 201 18.47 9.04 5.56
N GLU A 202 18.49 8.79 6.87
CA GLU A 202 19.69 8.52 7.66
C GLU A 202 20.14 7.05 7.58
N CYS A 203 19.34 6.18 6.95
CA CYS A 203 19.57 4.75 6.93
C CYS A 203 20.76 4.40 6.01
N GLN A 204 21.71 3.62 6.51
CA GLN A 204 22.94 3.24 5.77
C GLN A 204 22.94 1.77 5.33
N ASN A 205 21.92 0.99 5.70
CA ASN A 205 21.82 -0.39 5.26
C ASN A 205 21.46 -0.46 3.78
N LYS A 206 21.88 -1.52 3.08
CA LYS A 206 21.63 -1.71 1.63
C LYS A 206 20.15 -1.56 1.22
N GLN A 207 19.24 -1.93 2.11
CA GLN A 207 17.79 -1.92 1.87
C GLN A 207 17.19 -0.50 1.85
N CYS A 208 17.90 0.48 2.40
CA CYS A 208 17.37 1.81 2.69
C CYS A 208 18.34 2.97 2.39
N ASN A 209 19.61 2.68 2.06
CA ASN A 209 20.62 3.68 1.75
C ASN A 209 20.23 4.55 0.56
N LYS A 210 20.60 5.82 0.58
CA LYS A 210 20.30 6.73 -0.52
C LYS A 210 21.02 6.35 -1.82
N GLU A 211 20.41 6.62 -2.95
CA GLU A 211 20.97 6.41 -4.29
C GLU A 211 20.86 7.69 -5.12
N VAL A 212 21.70 7.83 -6.14
CA VAL A 212 21.67 8.98 -7.05
C VAL A 212 20.91 8.61 -8.31
N ILE A 213 20.00 9.47 -8.73
CA ILE A 213 19.23 9.33 -9.96
C ILE A 213 20.17 9.39 -11.15
N ASN A 214 20.09 8.39 -12.01
CA ASN A 214 20.78 8.32 -13.29
C ASN A 214 19.77 8.07 -14.42
N ASP A 215 20.26 7.95 -15.66
CA ASP A 215 19.39 7.70 -16.82
C ASP A 215 18.55 6.42 -16.68
N ASP A 216 19.10 5.34 -16.12
CA ASP A 216 18.38 4.08 -15.88
C ASP A 216 17.23 4.25 -14.87
N THR A 217 17.41 5.09 -13.84
CA THR A 217 16.32 5.46 -12.92
C THR A 217 15.17 6.14 -13.68
N ILE A 218 15.49 7.12 -14.53
CA ILE A 218 14.50 7.85 -15.32
C ILE A 218 13.80 6.92 -16.33
N GLU A 219 14.56 6.06 -17.01
CA GLU A 219 14.02 5.09 -17.95
C GLU A 219 13.05 4.11 -17.28
N LYS A 220 13.35 3.63 -16.07
CA LYS A 220 12.44 2.78 -15.29
C LYS A 220 11.13 3.48 -14.96
N TRP A 221 11.17 4.73 -14.55
CA TRP A 221 9.97 5.52 -14.23
C TRP A 221 9.09 5.77 -15.46
N LEU A 222 9.68 6.05 -16.62
CA LEU A 222 8.94 6.18 -17.87
C LEU A 222 8.39 4.83 -18.35
N TYR A 223 9.20 3.78 -18.23
CA TYR A 223 8.85 2.44 -18.67
C TYR A 223 7.63 1.90 -17.93
N ARG A 224 7.52 2.09 -16.60
CA ARG A 224 6.34 1.62 -15.87
C ARG A 224 5.04 2.28 -16.32
N ILE A 225 5.05 3.58 -16.65
CA ILE A 225 3.86 4.30 -17.15
C ILE A 225 3.51 3.79 -18.55
N LEU A 226 4.50 3.72 -19.45
CA LEU A 226 4.33 3.21 -20.80
C LEU A 226 3.81 1.77 -20.80
N TRP A 227 4.35 0.93 -19.93
CA TRP A 227 3.94 -0.45 -19.79
C TRP A 227 2.47 -0.55 -19.36
N ARG A 228 2.04 0.23 -18.37
CA ARG A 228 0.64 0.26 -17.91
C ARG A 228 -0.31 0.71 -19.03
N SER A 229 0.04 1.78 -19.76
CA SER A 229 -0.73 2.25 -20.92
C SER A 229 -0.90 1.12 -21.95
N LYS A 230 0.21 0.48 -22.36
CA LYS A 230 0.18 -0.65 -23.31
C LYS A 230 -0.61 -1.84 -22.79
N TYR A 231 -0.45 -2.18 -21.51
CA TYR A 231 -1.19 -3.29 -20.91
C TYR A 231 -2.70 -3.03 -20.95
N LEU A 232 -3.14 -1.84 -20.53
CA LEU A 232 -4.54 -1.44 -20.56
C LEU A 232 -5.10 -1.49 -21.98
N ARG A 233 -4.36 -0.96 -22.97
CA ARG A 233 -4.74 -0.96 -24.39
C ARG A 233 -4.88 -2.38 -24.94
N ASN A 234 -3.92 -3.25 -24.67
CA ASN A 234 -3.92 -4.63 -25.17
C ASN A 234 -4.99 -5.51 -24.52
N ASN A 235 -5.41 -5.18 -23.29
CA ASN A 235 -6.39 -5.94 -22.53
C ASN A 235 -7.77 -5.26 -22.47
N ILE A 236 -8.01 -4.23 -23.31
CA ILE A 236 -9.24 -3.44 -23.26
C ILE A 236 -10.51 -4.29 -23.37
N ASP A 237 -10.46 -5.35 -24.18
CA ASP A 237 -11.61 -6.24 -24.38
C ASP A 237 -11.93 -7.12 -23.17
N SER A 238 -10.95 -7.33 -22.28
CA SER A 238 -11.11 -8.11 -21.05
C SER A 238 -11.81 -7.34 -19.92
N PHE A 239 -11.88 -6.01 -20.04
CA PHE A 239 -12.56 -5.15 -19.08
C PHE A 239 -14.03 -4.94 -19.48
N ASN A 240 -14.81 -4.40 -18.54
CA ASN A 240 -16.25 -4.17 -18.74
C ASN A 240 -16.51 -3.29 -19.97
N LYS A 241 -17.46 -3.71 -20.81
CA LYS A 241 -17.78 -3.05 -22.07
C LYS A 241 -18.24 -1.60 -21.86
N GLU A 242 -18.93 -1.32 -20.77
CA GLU A 242 -19.43 0.03 -20.45
C GLU A 242 -18.31 1.03 -20.16
N ASP A 243 -17.15 0.56 -19.70
CA ASP A 243 -16.03 1.41 -19.27
C ASP A 243 -15.04 1.67 -20.41
N ARG A 244 -15.20 1.02 -21.57
CA ARG A 244 -14.23 1.06 -22.68
C ARG A 244 -13.96 2.46 -23.22
N ASN A 245 -15.00 3.28 -23.38
CA ASN A 245 -14.82 4.64 -23.90
C ASN A 245 -14.01 5.50 -22.92
N LEU A 246 -14.39 5.46 -21.64
CA LEU A 246 -13.66 6.16 -20.57
C LEU A 246 -12.22 5.66 -20.44
N LEU A 247 -12.01 4.34 -20.56
CA LEU A 247 -10.69 3.75 -20.51
C LEU A 247 -9.83 4.17 -21.71
N MET A 248 -10.38 4.22 -22.93
CA MET A 248 -9.65 4.73 -24.11
C MET A 248 -9.22 6.19 -23.91
N GLU A 249 -10.14 7.05 -23.47
CA GLU A 249 -9.84 8.46 -23.18
C GLU A 249 -8.77 8.60 -22.08
N THR A 250 -8.83 7.74 -21.06
CA THR A 250 -7.81 7.67 -20.01
C THR A 250 -6.46 7.25 -20.55
N ILE A 251 -6.39 6.21 -21.40
CA ILE A 251 -5.13 5.74 -21.98
C ILE A 251 -4.52 6.84 -22.86
N ASP A 252 -5.32 7.50 -23.70
CA ASP A 252 -4.84 8.60 -24.54
C ASP A 252 -4.35 9.78 -23.68
N SER A 253 -5.01 10.06 -22.55
CA SER A 253 -4.53 11.03 -21.56
C SER A 253 -3.19 10.62 -20.94
N ILE A 254 -3.00 9.33 -20.61
CA ILE A 254 -1.72 8.82 -20.11
C ILE A 254 -0.61 9.03 -21.16
N ASP A 255 -0.88 8.70 -22.41
CA ASP A 255 0.11 8.79 -23.50
C ASP A 255 0.52 10.27 -23.72
N GLU A 256 -0.42 11.21 -23.75
CA GLU A 256 -0.14 12.65 -23.87
C GLU A 256 0.65 13.20 -22.67
N LEU A 257 0.20 12.89 -21.45
CA LEU A 257 0.86 13.33 -20.21
C LEU A 257 2.28 12.75 -20.09
N LEU A 258 2.50 11.52 -20.55
CA LEU A 258 3.82 10.90 -20.58
C LEU A 258 4.78 11.70 -21.48
N GLU A 259 4.34 12.11 -22.68
CA GLU A 259 5.17 12.92 -23.58
C GLU A 259 5.55 14.27 -22.96
N ILE A 260 4.61 14.93 -22.26
CA ILE A 260 4.86 16.20 -21.56
C ILE A 260 5.93 16.05 -20.46
N ASN A 261 5.88 14.97 -19.69
CA ASN A 261 6.77 14.79 -18.53
C ASN A 261 8.19 14.32 -18.90
N LYS A 262 8.41 13.74 -20.09
CA LYS A 262 9.69 13.12 -20.48
C LYS A 262 10.90 14.04 -20.35
N SER A 263 10.78 15.31 -20.72
CA SER A 263 11.89 16.26 -20.59
C SER A 263 12.07 16.73 -19.16
N ASN A 264 10.97 16.99 -18.45
CA ASN A 264 11.00 17.60 -17.12
C ASN A 264 11.67 16.69 -16.09
N ILE A 265 11.39 15.38 -16.14
CA ILE A 265 11.97 14.44 -15.17
C ILE A 265 13.47 14.20 -15.36
N LYS A 266 14.04 14.51 -16.53
CA LYS A 266 15.50 14.43 -16.74
C LYS A 266 16.27 15.44 -15.89
N ASN A 267 15.61 16.53 -15.46
CA ASN A 267 16.20 17.50 -14.54
C ASN A 267 16.43 16.92 -13.13
N PHE A 268 15.94 15.72 -12.84
CA PHE A 268 16.20 15.03 -11.58
C PHE A 268 17.47 14.18 -11.60
N ILE A 269 18.13 13.99 -12.74
CA ILE A 269 19.42 13.30 -12.81
C ILE A 269 20.43 14.01 -11.90
N GLY A 270 21.15 13.23 -11.10
CA GLY A 270 22.09 13.74 -10.09
C GLY A 270 21.46 14.03 -8.72
N LYS A 271 20.12 14.05 -8.60
CA LYS A 271 19.44 14.18 -7.30
C LYS A 271 19.35 12.83 -6.60
N THR A 272 18.80 12.84 -5.39
CA THR A 272 18.80 11.68 -4.50
C THR A 272 17.44 11.01 -4.43
N VAL A 273 17.42 9.67 -4.49
CA VAL A 273 16.29 8.83 -4.08
C VAL A 273 16.62 8.08 -2.79
N MET A 274 15.59 7.68 -2.05
CA MET A 274 15.74 6.98 -0.78
C MET A 274 14.63 5.95 -0.55
N ARG A 275 14.74 5.16 0.52
CA ARG A 275 13.59 4.38 0.97
C ARG A 275 12.52 5.34 1.48
N ILE A 276 11.32 5.14 0.99
CA ILE A 276 10.08 5.79 1.43
C ILE A 276 9.12 4.71 1.96
N HIS A 277 7.92 5.07 2.37
CA HIS A 277 6.87 4.10 2.66
C HIS A 277 6.46 3.33 1.40
N GLY A 278 6.26 4.05 0.29
CA GLY A 278 6.04 3.47 -1.04
C GLY A 278 4.63 2.92 -1.28
N ASP A 279 3.68 3.23 -0.38
CA ASP A 279 2.23 3.02 -0.56
C ASP A 279 1.43 3.80 0.49
N LEU A 280 1.83 5.04 0.76
CA LEU A 280 1.26 5.80 1.86
C LEU A 280 -0.10 6.39 1.49
N HIS A 281 -1.17 5.84 2.04
CA HIS A 281 -2.54 6.35 1.88
C HIS A 281 -3.27 6.46 3.23
N LEU A 282 -4.41 7.14 3.27
CA LEU A 282 -5.10 7.49 4.53
C LEU A 282 -5.60 6.28 5.34
N TYR A 283 -5.73 5.09 4.72
CA TYR A 283 -6.03 3.87 5.46
C TYR A 283 -4.82 3.30 6.21
N GLN A 284 -3.60 3.67 5.82
CA GLN A 284 -2.35 3.28 6.48
C GLN A 284 -1.90 4.27 7.56
N ILE A 285 -2.76 5.24 7.88
CA ILE A 285 -2.55 6.18 8.96
C ILE A 285 -3.59 5.88 10.02
N ILE A 286 -3.18 5.27 11.12
CA ILE A 286 -4.05 5.03 12.26
C ILE A 286 -3.99 6.23 13.19
N MET A 287 -5.14 6.79 13.51
CA MET A 287 -5.31 7.91 14.42
C MET A 287 -5.83 7.46 15.77
N ASN A 288 -5.24 7.99 16.84
CA ASN A 288 -5.83 7.98 18.17
C ASN A 288 -5.98 9.43 18.68
N GLU A 289 -6.46 9.62 19.92
CA GLU A 289 -6.88 10.94 20.42
C GLU A 289 -5.86 12.06 20.25
N ASN A 290 -4.55 11.76 20.25
CA ASN A 290 -3.49 12.77 20.18
C ASN A 290 -2.34 12.45 19.21
N ASN A 291 -2.37 11.32 18.50
CA ASN A 291 -1.26 10.89 17.68
C ASN A 291 -1.69 10.15 16.41
N ILE A 292 -0.74 9.98 15.50
CA ILE A 292 -0.91 9.14 14.31
C ILE A 292 0.22 8.13 14.19
N TYR A 293 -0.08 7.01 13.55
CA TYR A 293 0.85 5.93 13.30
C TYR A 293 0.79 5.55 11.83
N PHE A 294 1.94 5.55 11.17
CA PHE A 294 2.09 4.99 9.83
C PHE A 294 2.25 3.47 9.95
N THR A 295 1.46 2.72 9.18
CA THR A 295 1.41 1.25 9.20
C THR A 295 1.65 0.68 7.81
N ASP A 296 1.94 -0.63 7.71
CA ASP A 296 2.03 -1.35 6.42
C ASP A 296 3.20 -0.89 5.52
N PHE A 297 4.42 -1.07 6.01
CA PHE A 297 5.66 -0.70 5.31
C PHE A 297 6.08 -1.71 4.22
N GLU A 298 5.14 -2.51 3.71
CA GLU A 298 5.35 -3.45 2.62
C GLU A 298 5.50 -2.71 1.26
N GLY A 299 4.88 -1.52 1.16
CA GLY A 299 4.71 -0.78 -0.09
C GLY A 299 3.73 -1.46 -1.05
N GLU A 300 3.56 -0.90 -2.25
CA GLU A 300 2.50 -1.26 -3.20
C GLU A 300 2.24 -2.78 -3.41
N PRO A 301 0.99 -3.24 -3.37
CA PRO A 301 0.70 -4.64 -3.69
C PRO A 301 1.09 -5.00 -5.13
N TYR A 302 0.71 -4.22 -6.14
CA TYR A 302 0.92 -4.59 -7.54
C TYR A 302 2.12 -3.84 -8.15
N LYS A 303 3.33 -4.39 -8.04
CA LYS A 303 4.50 -3.58 -8.41
C LYS A 303 4.91 -3.67 -9.87
N TYR A 304 4.54 -4.70 -10.63
CA TYR A 304 5.06 -4.86 -11.99
C TYR A 304 4.74 -3.65 -12.91
N PRO A 305 5.75 -3.08 -13.61
CA PRO A 305 7.13 -3.55 -13.76
C PRO A 305 8.16 -3.03 -12.74
N SER A 306 7.76 -2.29 -11.71
CA SER A 306 8.58 -1.90 -10.55
C SER A 306 8.71 -3.02 -9.49
N ASN A 307 9.61 -2.85 -8.51
CA ASN A 307 9.79 -3.78 -7.38
C ASN A 307 9.77 -3.07 -5.99
N LYS A 308 9.55 -3.84 -4.90
CA LYS A 308 9.36 -3.25 -3.55
C LYS A 308 10.61 -2.57 -2.99
N LEU A 309 11.78 -2.97 -3.48
CA LEU A 309 13.09 -2.48 -3.07
C LEU A 309 13.53 -1.22 -3.81
N GLU A 310 12.80 -0.75 -4.83
CA GLU A 310 13.13 0.51 -5.50
C GLU A 310 13.12 1.67 -4.50
N LYS A 311 14.10 2.56 -4.64
CA LYS A 311 14.23 3.78 -3.85
C LYS A 311 13.72 4.91 -4.70
N GLU A 312 12.96 5.80 -4.09
CA GLU A 312 12.17 6.80 -4.80
C GLU A 312 12.32 8.16 -4.15
N MET A 313 11.82 9.18 -4.86
CA MET A 313 11.77 10.53 -4.31
C MET A 313 10.66 10.61 -3.24
N ILE A 314 10.87 11.43 -2.22
CA ILE A 314 9.96 11.60 -1.08
C ILE A 314 8.57 12.09 -1.49
N GLU A 315 8.48 12.79 -2.62
CA GLU A 315 7.26 13.28 -3.22
C GLU A 315 6.31 12.16 -3.64
N ARG A 316 6.80 10.93 -3.85
CA ARG A 316 5.94 9.77 -4.17
C ARG A 316 4.97 9.45 -3.03
N ASP A 317 5.39 9.51 -1.78
CA ASP A 317 4.50 9.30 -0.62
C ASP A 317 3.48 10.44 -0.46
N LEU A 318 3.88 11.68 -0.77
CA LEU A 318 2.97 12.83 -0.77
C LEU A 318 1.96 12.77 -1.92
N ALA A 319 2.38 12.31 -3.08
CA ALA A 319 1.50 12.05 -4.21
C ALA A 319 0.45 11.00 -3.86
N ALA A 320 0.86 9.89 -3.23
CA ALA A 320 -0.06 8.86 -2.76
C ALA A 320 -1.07 9.39 -1.73
N LEU A 321 -0.65 10.25 -0.79
CA LEU A 321 -1.58 10.92 0.13
C LEU A 321 -2.54 11.89 -0.57
N THR A 322 -2.05 12.65 -1.54
CA THR A 322 -2.86 13.59 -2.33
C THR A 322 -3.93 12.83 -3.11
N ARG A 323 -3.56 11.73 -3.77
CA ARG A 323 -4.50 10.82 -4.42
C ARG A 323 -5.49 10.23 -3.41
N SER A 324 -5.03 9.83 -2.23
CA SER A 324 -5.91 9.31 -1.18
C SER A 324 -6.95 10.33 -0.69
N ILE A 325 -6.65 11.63 -0.73
CA ILE A 325 -7.62 12.71 -0.45
C ILE A 325 -8.64 12.81 -1.57
N ASN A 326 -8.23 12.68 -2.84
CA ASN A 326 -9.17 12.63 -3.97
C ASN A 326 -10.18 11.47 -3.81
N TYR A 327 -9.71 10.28 -3.42
CA TYR A 327 -10.58 9.14 -3.09
C TYR A 327 -11.57 9.49 -1.97
N ALA A 328 -11.09 10.09 -0.87
CA ALA A 328 -11.95 10.48 0.25
C ALA A 328 -13.04 11.47 -0.17
N SER A 329 -12.73 12.42 -1.07
CA SER A 329 -13.71 13.38 -1.60
C SER A 329 -14.81 12.70 -2.42
N ILE A 330 -14.45 11.78 -3.30
CA ILE A 330 -15.42 11.09 -4.15
C ILE A 330 -16.25 10.08 -3.34
N MET A 331 -15.65 9.39 -2.37
CA MET A 331 -16.37 8.55 -1.41
C MET A 331 -17.36 9.38 -0.56
N ALA A 332 -16.99 10.59 -0.18
CA ALA A 332 -17.92 11.48 0.51
C ALA A 332 -19.13 11.84 -0.36
N LEU A 333 -18.93 12.16 -1.65
CA LEU A 333 -20.04 12.37 -2.59
C LEU A 333 -20.91 11.12 -2.74
N GLN A 334 -20.29 9.95 -2.82
CA GLN A 334 -20.98 8.67 -2.90
C GLN A 334 -21.91 8.48 -1.69
N LEU A 335 -21.39 8.66 -0.47
CA LEU A 335 -22.14 8.51 0.77
C LEU A 335 -23.19 9.61 0.96
N LEU A 336 -22.88 10.85 0.57
CA LEU A 336 -23.79 11.99 0.70
C LEU A 336 -25.05 11.85 -0.14
N ASN A 337 -24.91 11.27 -1.33
CA ASN A 337 -25.97 11.21 -2.33
C ASN A 337 -26.55 9.79 -2.48
N GLU A 338 -26.00 8.81 -1.76
CA GLU A 338 -26.42 7.40 -1.80
C GLU A 338 -26.39 6.81 -3.22
N VAL A 339 -25.37 7.18 -3.99
CA VAL A 339 -25.18 6.75 -5.38
C VAL A 339 -24.03 5.76 -5.52
N ASN A 340 -23.90 5.11 -6.69
CA ASN A 340 -22.68 4.36 -7.01
C ASN A 340 -21.52 5.33 -7.35
N LEU A 341 -20.30 4.81 -7.44
CA LEU A 341 -19.13 5.65 -7.71
C LEU A 341 -19.13 6.32 -9.08
N LYS A 342 -19.65 5.65 -10.11
CA LYS A 342 -19.76 6.21 -11.46
C LYS A 342 -20.61 7.48 -11.44
N ASP A 343 -21.72 7.46 -10.71
CA ASP A 343 -22.59 8.62 -10.55
C ASP A 343 -22.00 9.67 -9.60
N ALA A 344 -21.28 9.26 -8.55
CA ALA A 344 -20.59 10.19 -7.64
C ALA A 344 -19.55 11.06 -8.37
N ILE A 345 -18.87 10.52 -9.38
CA ILE A 345 -17.93 11.26 -10.23
C ILE A 345 -18.61 12.41 -10.97
N ASN A 346 -19.86 12.23 -11.41
CA ASN A 346 -20.62 13.29 -12.11
C ASN A 346 -21.01 14.44 -11.18
N LEU A 347 -20.97 14.24 -9.87
CA LEU A 347 -21.22 15.25 -8.84
C LEU A 347 -19.95 15.98 -8.40
N TYR A 348 -18.77 15.55 -8.89
CA TYR A 348 -17.49 16.12 -8.50
C TYR A 348 -17.28 17.48 -9.17
N ASP A 349 -17.34 18.55 -8.38
CA ASP A 349 -17.34 19.93 -8.86
C ASP A 349 -16.25 20.80 -8.21
N SER A 350 -16.34 22.11 -8.41
CA SER A 350 -15.42 23.10 -7.84
C SER A 350 -15.32 23.06 -6.31
N LYS A 351 -16.38 22.70 -5.58
CA LYS A 351 -16.34 22.61 -4.11
C LYS A 351 -15.51 21.41 -3.67
N SER A 352 -15.68 20.27 -4.33
CA SER A 352 -14.86 19.08 -4.09
C SER A 352 -13.39 19.36 -4.35
N LEU A 353 -13.07 20.04 -5.46
CA LEU A 353 -11.73 20.48 -5.81
C LEU A 353 -11.11 21.41 -4.75
N ILE A 354 -11.89 22.38 -4.22
CA ILE A 354 -11.42 23.27 -3.16
C ILE A 354 -11.07 22.47 -1.89
N TRP A 355 -11.95 21.57 -1.47
CA TRP A 355 -11.71 20.76 -0.27
C TRP A 355 -10.47 19.87 -0.41
N GLU A 356 -10.31 19.22 -1.56
CA GLU A 356 -9.14 18.40 -1.86
C GLU A 356 -7.85 19.22 -1.86
N ARG A 357 -7.89 20.40 -2.52
CA ARG A 357 -6.78 21.35 -2.57
C ARG A 357 -6.40 21.83 -1.16
N ASP A 358 -7.37 22.20 -0.34
CA ASP A 358 -7.07 22.76 0.97
C ASP A 358 -6.60 21.66 1.95
N SER A 359 -7.14 20.44 1.83
CA SER A 359 -6.73 19.27 2.62
C SER A 359 -5.30 18.82 2.33
N ALA A 360 -4.91 18.64 1.07
CA ALA A 360 -3.54 18.19 0.77
C ALA A 360 -2.52 19.33 0.96
N ASN A 361 -2.89 20.60 0.72
CA ASN A 361 -2.02 21.73 1.09
C ASN A 361 -1.74 21.80 2.59
N ASP A 362 -2.68 21.47 3.47
CA ASP A 362 -2.42 21.42 4.91
C ASP A 362 -1.35 20.36 5.26
N ILE A 363 -1.39 19.20 4.60
CA ILE A 363 -0.35 18.15 4.73
C ILE A 363 0.99 18.66 4.18
N ILE A 364 1.02 19.07 2.91
CA ILE A 364 2.24 19.43 2.18
C ILE A 364 2.93 20.62 2.85
N ASN A 365 2.19 21.67 3.23
CA ASN A 365 2.78 22.83 3.89
C ASN A 365 3.38 22.48 5.25
N SER A 366 2.72 21.63 6.04
CA SER A 366 3.27 21.18 7.33
C SER A 366 4.48 20.28 7.15
N TYR A 367 4.44 19.41 6.13
CA TYR A 367 5.56 18.55 5.74
C TYR A 367 6.79 19.38 5.38
N LEU A 368 6.66 20.31 4.43
CA LEU A 368 7.74 21.19 3.97
C LEU A 368 8.34 22.01 5.13
N LYS A 369 7.49 22.55 6.03
CA LYS A 369 7.96 23.29 7.22
C LYS A 369 8.72 22.42 8.23
N SER A 370 8.49 21.11 8.24
CA SER A 370 9.04 20.18 9.22
C SER A 370 10.21 19.36 8.68
N LEU A 371 10.40 19.35 7.36
CA LEU A 371 11.44 18.59 6.70
C LEU A 371 12.79 19.32 6.82
N PRO A 372 13.91 18.60 7.06
CA PRO A 372 15.23 19.21 7.00
C PRO A 372 15.54 19.79 5.61
N ASP A 373 16.12 21.00 5.57
CA ASP A 373 16.54 21.67 4.32
C ASP A 373 17.45 20.80 3.45
N SER A 374 18.21 19.88 4.05
CA SER A 374 19.10 18.96 3.32
C SER A 374 18.36 17.91 2.45
N LEU A 375 17.04 17.80 2.56
CA LEU A 375 16.22 16.88 1.76
C LEU A 375 15.42 17.58 0.65
N ILE A 376 15.42 18.92 0.61
CA ILE A 376 14.80 19.70 -0.48
C ILE A 376 15.80 20.74 -0.95
N GLU A 377 16.35 20.51 -2.14
CA GLU A 377 17.29 21.45 -2.76
C GLU A 377 16.56 22.69 -3.32
N ASN A 378 15.36 22.48 -3.90
CA ASN A 378 14.57 23.53 -4.56
C ASN A 378 13.07 23.20 -4.53
N LEU A 379 12.24 24.19 -4.19
CA LEU A 379 10.78 24.06 -4.17
C LEU A 379 10.15 23.93 -5.56
N ASP A 380 10.72 24.53 -6.60
CA ASP A 380 10.21 24.38 -7.97
C ASP A 380 10.38 22.94 -8.44
N ASP A 381 11.55 22.35 -8.16
CA ASP A 381 11.83 20.94 -8.43
C ASP A 381 10.91 20.01 -7.65
N PHE A 382 10.65 20.31 -6.38
CA PHE A 382 9.69 19.59 -5.56
C PHE A 382 8.29 19.59 -6.19
N ASN A 383 7.82 20.74 -6.68
CA ASN A 383 6.50 20.85 -7.31
C ASN A 383 6.43 20.05 -8.62
N ILE A 384 7.45 20.12 -9.46
CA ILE A 384 7.53 19.33 -10.70
C ILE A 384 7.56 17.82 -10.36
N SER A 385 8.34 17.43 -9.35
CA SER A 385 8.45 16.06 -8.87
C SER A 385 7.09 15.56 -8.37
N LEU A 386 6.42 16.34 -7.50
CA LEU A 386 5.12 16.00 -6.96
C LEU A 386 4.07 15.84 -8.06
N SER A 387 4.01 16.75 -9.04
CA SER A 387 3.09 16.60 -10.19
C SER A 387 3.36 15.32 -10.98
N PHE A 388 4.63 14.99 -11.25
CA PHE A 388 4.99 13.73 -11.91
C PHE A 388 4.53 12.50 -11.11
N TRP A 389 4.76 12.49 -9.80
CA TRP A 389 4.38 11.36 -8.94
C TRP A 389 2.87 11.22 -8.77
N VAL A 390 2.12 12.32 -8.77
CA VAL A 390 0.65 12.29 -8.77
C VAL A 390 0.13 11.64 -10.06
N PHE A 391 0.71 12.00 -11.21
CA PHE A 391 0.40 11.37 -12.49
C PHE A 391 0.76 9.87 -12.49
N GLU A 392 2.00 9.53 -12.11
CA GLU A 392 2.47 8.15 -12.08
C GLU A 392 1.58 7.27 -11.20
N ARG A 393 1.25 7.74 -10.00
CA ARG A 393 0.39 7.04 -9.05
C ARG A 393 -1.01 6.83 -9.62
N ALA A 394 -1.59 7.82 -10.29
CA ALA A 394 -2.90 7.67 -10.92
C ALA A 394 -2.89 6.56 -12.01
N THR A 395 -1.79 6.41 -12.78
CA THR A 395 -1.67 5.30 -13.75
C THR A 395 -1.61 3.93 -13.08
N TYR A 396 -0.93 3.83 -11.93
CA TYR A 396 -0.90 2.63 -11.12
C TYR A 396 -2.29 2.26 -10.60
N GLU A 397 -3.00 3.25 -10.05
CA GLU A 397 -4.35 3.08 -9.50
C GLU A 397 -5.34 2.58 -10.55
N VAL A 398 -5.36 3.14 -11.78
CA VAL A 398 -6.24 2.64 -12.86
C VAL A 398 -6.07 1.14 -13.06
N LEU A 399 -4.82 0.69 -13.20
CA LEU A 399 -4.53 -0.71 -13.45
C LEU A 399 -4.90 -1.59 -12.25
N TYR A 400 -4.52 -1.18 -11.05
CA TYR A 400 -4.80 -1.92 -9.83
C TYR A 400 -6.30 -2.10 -9.62
N GLU A 401 -7.08 -1.03 -9.70
CA GLU A 401 -8.53 -1.06 -9.44
C GLU A 401 -9.30 -1.88 -10.50
N LEU A 402 -8.84 -1.89 -11.75
CA LEU A 402 -9.39 -2.74 -12.81
C LEU A 402 -9.08 -4.23 -12.59
N ILE A 403 -7.83 -4.57 -12.23
CA ILE A 403 -7.42 -5.96 -11.96
C ILE A 403 -8.13 -6.49 -10.71
N ALA A 404 -8.15 -5.70 -9.64
CA ALA A 404 -8.78 -6.06 -8.37
C ALA A 404 -10.31 -6.00 -8.42
N ARG A 405 -10.90 -5.43 -9.48
CA ARG A 405 -12.35 -5.30 -9.71
C ARG A 405 -13.08 -4.62 -8.55
N THR A 406 -12.48 -3.60 -7.97
CA THR A 406 -13.01 -2.87 -6.80
C THR A 406 -14.19 -1.97 -7.15
N GLY A 407 -14.32 -1.61 -8.44
CA GLY A 407 -15.25 -0.57 -8.90
C GLY A 407 -14.72 0.86 -8.71
N TYR A 408 -13.52 1.04 -8.15
CA TYR A 408 -12.97 2.36 -7.84
C TYR A 408 -12.20 3.00 -9.00
N HIS A 409 -11.99 2.26 -10.09
CA HIS A 409 -11.23 2.68 -11.27
C HIS A 409 -11.71 4.00 -11.90
N TYR A 410 -12.98 4.39 -11.73
CA TYR A 410 -13.49 5.68 -12.18
C TYR A 410 -12.75 6.88 -11.54
N ILE A 411 -12.28 6.74 -10.31
CA ILE A 411 -11.58 7.79 -9.56
C ILE A 411 -10.26 8.18 -10.24
N PRO A 412 -9.30 7.26 -10.46
CA PRO A 412 -8.04 7.59 -11.12
C PRO A 412 -8.20 7.88 -12.62
N MET A 413 -9.18 7.27 -13.31
CA MET A 413 -9.50 7.62 -14.71
C MET A 413 -9.92 9.10 -14.84
N ASN A 414 -10.88 9.53 -14.01
CA ASN A 414 -11.33 10.92 -13.98
C ASN A 414 -10.17 11.87 -13.62
N ALA A 415 -9.29 11.47 -12.70
CA ALA A 415 -8.13 12.27 -12.35
C ALA A 415 -7.19 12.50 -13.54
N LEU A 416 -6.82 11.45 -14.27
CA LEU A 416 -5.93 11.55 -15.44
C LEU A 416 -6.52 12.44 -16.54
N ILE A 417 -7.83 12.34 -16.78
CA ILE A 417 -8.52 13.21 -17.75
C ILE A 417 -8.46 14.66 -17.29
N ARG A 418 -8.75 14.96 -16.02
CA ARG A 418 -8.61 16.33 -15.47
C ARG A 418 -7.17 16.84 -15.54
N MET A 419 -6.17 15.99 -15.34
CA MET A 419 -4.75 16.37 -15.47
C MET A 419 -4.44 16.81 -16.90
N LYS A 420 -4.86 16.03 -17.91
CA LYS A 420 -4.74 16.39 -19.33
C LYS A 420 -5.44 17.72 -19.63
N GLU A 421 -6.63 17.93 -19.09
CA GLU A 421 -7.41 19.15 -19.31
C GLU A 421 -6.88 20.38 -18.54
N GLY A 422 -5.85 20.22 -17.70
CA GLY A 422 -5.33 21.31 -16.84
C GLY A 422 -6.29 21.72 -15.71
N LYS A 423 -7.17 20.82 -15.28
CA LYS A 423 -8.18 21.04 -14.24
C LYS A 423 -7.88 20.34 -12.91
N ASP A 424 -6.83 19.51 -12.86
CA ASP A 424 -6.44 18.83 -11.62
C ASP A 424 -5.67 19.79 -10.67
N PRO A 425 -5.95 19.78 -9.35
CA PRO A 425 -5.38 20.76 -8.44
C PRO A 425 -3.88 20.57 -8.16
N TYR A 426 -3.31 19.39 -8.43
CA TYR A 426 -1.93 19.04 -8.08
C TYR A 426 -1.06 18.61 -9.26
N TYR A 427 -1.64 18.55 -10.45
CA TYR A 427 -0.90 18.36 -11.68
C TYR A 427 -0.86 19.67 -12.47
N LYS A 428 0.35 20.17 -12.74
CA LYS A 428 0.58 21.33 -13.61
C LYS A 428 1.35 20.86 -14.85
N ILE A 429 0.84 21.23 -16.02
CA ILE A 429 1.47 21.00 -17.33
C ILE A 429 2.70 21.88 -17.48
#